data_AF-A0A0G4MA01-F1
#
_entry.id   AF-A0A0G4MA01-F1
#
_cell.length_a   1.000
_cell.length_b   1.000
_cell.length_c   1.000
_cell.angle_alpha   90.00
_cell.angle_beta   90.00
_cell.angle_gamma   90.00
#
_symmetry.space_group_name_H-M   'P 1'
#
loop_
_entity.id
_entity.type
_entity.pdbx_description
1 polymer ?
#
loop_
_entity_poly.entity_id
_entity_poly.type
_entity_poly.pdbx_seq_one_letter_code
_entity_poly.pdbx_strand_id
1 'polypeptide(L)'
;MQVLPLYSLLPTREQMRVFKEPPEGTRQVILATNVAETSLTIPGTRYVFDCGRSKERQYDEVSGVQTYAIGWVSKASANQRSGRAGRTGPGHCYRLYSSAVYERDLPQFSEPELLRMPIDGVVLQLKSMNLSNVVNFPFPTPPDRASLRKAERLLHYLSAIS
;
A
#
# COMPACT_ATOMS: atom_id res chain seq x y z
N MET A 1 -16.72 -25.53 -2.45
CA MET A 1 -16.00 -24.23 -2.61
C MET A 1 -15.46 -23.83 -1.24
N GLN A 2 -14.25 -23.31 -1.15
CA GLN A 2 -13.61 -22.87 0.10
C GLN A 2 -13.31 -21.37 -0.01
N VAL A 3 -13.82 -20.55 0.92
CA VAL A 3 -13.61 -19.10 0.94
C VAL A 3 -12.72 -18.74 2.12
N LEU A 4 -11.63 -18.01 1.87
CA LEU A 4 -10.64 -17.63 2.88
C LEU A 4 -10.40 -16.11 2.86
N PRO A 5 -10.41 -15.41 4.00
CA PRO A 5 -10.01 -14.01 4.06
C PRO A 5 -8.48 -13.88 4.06
N LEU A 6 -7.96 -12.78 3.50
CA LEU A 6 -6.55 -12.42 3.56
C LEU A 6 -6.36 -10.91 3.78
N TYR A 7 -5.99 -10.51 4.99
CA TYR A 7 -5.67 -9.13 5.34
C TYR A 7 -4.66 -9.09 6.49
N SER A 8 -4.00 -7.95 6.66
CA SER A 8 -2.82 -7.81 7.53
C SER A 8 -3.08 -8.11 9.01
N LEU A 9 -4.28 -7.85 9.50
CA LEU A 9 -4.68 -8.08 10.90
C LEU A 9 -5.06 -9.54 11.21
N LEU A 10 -5.09 -10.43 10.22
CA LEU A 10 -5.33 -11.85 10.48
C LEU A 10 -4.17 -12.47 11.27
N PRO A 11 -4.44 -13.37 12.23
CA PRO A 11 -3.40 -14.17 12.86
C PRO A 11 -2.60 -14.94 11.80
N THR A 12 -1.28 -15.10 12.01
CA THR A 12 -0.39 -15.80 11.07
C THR A 12 -0.91 -17.19 10.70
N ARG A 13 -1.43 -17.94 11.67
CA ARG A 13 -2.03 -19.26 11.44
C ARG A 13 -3.16 -19.23 10.40
N GLU A 14 -3.98 -18.20 10.42
CA GLU A 14 -5.09 -18.01 9.46
C GLU A 14 -4.57 -17.56 8.10
N GLN A 15 -3.62 -16.63 8.06
CA GLN A 15 -2.97 -16.23 6.81
C GLN A 15 -2.33 -17.43 6.10
N MET A 16 -1.70 -18.35 6.85
CA MET A 16 -1.07 -19.53 6.29
C MET A 16 -2.04 -20.51 5.62
N ARG A 17 -3.35 -20.40 5.87
CA ARG A 17 -4.36 -21.26 5.24
C ARG A 17 -4.46 -21.05 3.74
N VAL A 18 -4.18 -19.84 3.24
CA VAL A 18 -4.27 -19.54 1.80
C VAL A 18 -3.20 -20.27 0.98
N PHE A 19 -2.11 -20.73 1.61
CA PHE A 19 -1.04 -21.50 0.96
C PHE A 19 -1.27 -23.01 1.00
N LYS A 20 -2.27 -23.48 1.75
CA LYS A 20 -2.60 -24.90 1.80
C LYS A 20 -3.40 -25.28 0.57
N GLU A 21 -3.15 -26.47 0.05
CA GLU A 21 -3.98 -27.03 -1.00
C GLU A 21 -5.43 -27.16 -0.52
N PRO A 22 -6.40 -26.70 -1.33
CA PRO A 22 -7.80 -26.87 -0.99
C PRO A 22 -8.19 -28.36 -1.06
N PRO A 23 -9.20 -28.81 -0.29
CA PRO A 23 -9.72 -30.16 -0.39
C PRO A 23 -10.09 -30.53 -1.84
N GLU A 24 -9.94 -31.81 -2.19
CA GLU A 24 -10.25 -32.32 -3.52
C GLU A 24 -11.67 -31.97 -3.96
N GLY A 25 -11.83 -31.61 -5.23
CA GLY A 25 -13.13 -31.18 -5.78
C GLY A 25 -13.59 -29.79 -5.34
N THR A 26 -12.79 -29.04 -4.56
CA THR A 26 -13.17 -27.69 -4.13
C THR A 26 -12.34 -26.59 -4.81
N ARG A 27 -13.03 -25.50 -5.18
CA ARG A 27 -12.38 -24.26 -5.62
C ARG A 27 -12.08 -23.36 -4.43
N GLN A 28 -10.83 -22.93 -4.31
CA GLN A 28 -10.40 -21.92 -3.35
C GLN A 28 -10.72 -20.51 -3.89
N VAL A 29 -11.29 -19.67 -3.04
CA VAL A 29 -11.53 -18.25 -3.31
C VAL A 29 -10.99 -17.44 -2.14
N ILE A 30 -10.14 -16.46 -2.46
CA ILE A 30 -9.46 -15.65 -1.45
C ILE A 30 -10.01 -14.23 -1.52
N LEU A 31 -10.58 -13.78 -0.42
CA LEU A 31 -11.06 -12.41 -0.25
C LEU A 31 -9.94 -11.60 0.39
N ALA A 32 -9.16 -10.90 -0.44
CA ALA A 32 -7.97 -10.20 -0.01
C ALA A 32 -8.12 -8.67 -0.02
N THR A 33 -7.39 -8.00 0.87
CA THR A 33 -7.08 -6.57 0.72
C THR A 33 -5.88 -6.39 -0.22
N ASN A 34 -5.39 -5.15 -0.35
CA ASN A 34 -4.15 -4.83 -1.05
C ASN A 34 -2.90 -5.56 -0.52
N VAL A 35 -2.98 -6.29 0.60
CA VAL A 35 -1.93 -7.23 1.04
C VAL A 35 -1.59 -8.25 -0.05
N ALA A 36 -2.57 -8.69 -0.85
CA ALA A 36 -2.32 -9.60 -1.96
C ALA A 36 -1.51 -8.97 -3.12
N GLU A 37 -1.32 -7.65 -3.14
CA GLU A 37 -0.43 -6.98 -4.11
C GLU A 37 1.04 -7.24 -3.80
N THR A 38 1.38 -7.52 -2.54
CA THR A 38 2.75 -7.74 -2.07
C THR A 38 3.27 -9.12 -2.50
N SER A 39 4.58 -9.35 -2.38
CA SER A 39 5.35 -10.49 -2.95
C SER A 39 4.96 -11.91 -2.48
N LEU A 40 3.75 -12.13 -1.96
CA LEU A 40 3.22 -13.47 -1.70
C LEU A 40 2.68 -14.09 -2.99
N THR A 41 3.22 -15.25 -3.35
CA THR A 41 2.69 -16.06 -4.46
C THR A 41 1.78 -17.12 -3.87
N ILE A 42 0.48 -17.04 -4.17
CA ILE A 42 -0.48 -18.06 -3.76
C ILE A 42 -0.64 -19.06 -4.92
N PRO A 43 -0.19 -20.32 -4.75
CA PRO A 43 -0.24 -21.32 -5.81
C PRO A 43 -1.67 -21.52 -6.35
N GLY A 44 -1.79 -21.77 -7.65
CA GLY A 44 -3.08 -22.08 -8.27
C GLY A 44 -4.00 -20.88 -8.51
N THR A 45 -3.57 -19.65 -8.20
CA THR A 45 -4.33 -18.44 -8.53
C THR A 45 -4.36 -18.23 -10.05
N ARG A 46 -5.54 -18.42 -10.66
CA ARG A 46 -5.77 -18.26 -12.11
C ARG A 46 -6.69 -17.09 -12.45
N TYR A 47 -7.45 -16.60 -11.48
CA TYR A 47 -8.47 -15.58 -11.66
C TYR A 47 -8.32 -14.51 -10.59
N VAL A 48 -8.26 -13.25 -11.03
CA VAL A 48 -8.25 -12.08 -10.15
C VAL A 48 -9.50 -11.25 -10.47
N PHE A 49 -10.22 -10.84 -9.44
CA PHE A 49 -11.32 -9.89 -9.54
C PHE A 49 -10.87 -8.60 -8.86
N ASP A 50 -10.62 -7.56 -9.65
CA ASP A 50 -10.07 -6.29 -9.17
C ASP A 50 -11.17 -5.23 -9.06
N CYS A 51 -11.44 -4.77 -7.84
CA CYS A 51 -12.40 -3.71 -7.59
C CYS A 51 -11.89 -2.32 -8.00
N GLY A 52 -10.59 -2.16 -8.27
CA GLY A 52 -9.97 -0.89 -8.63
C GLY A 52 -9.85 0.10 -7.47
N ARG A 53 -10.20 -0.30 -6.24
CA ARG A 53 -10.15 0.57 -5.06
C ARG A 53 -9.26 0.00 -3.96
N SER A 54 -8.71 0.89 -3.14
CA SER A 54 -7.91 0.57 -1.95
C SER A 54 -8.31 1.49 -0.81
N LYS A 55 -8.25 0.98 0.43
CA LYS A 55 -8.35 1.79 1.63
C LYS A 55 -6.94 2.22 2.01
N GLU A 56 -6.68 3.52 1.96
CA GLU A 56 -5.36 4.10 2.25
C GLU A 56 -5.47 5.14 3.35
N ARG A 57 -4.32 5.40 3.99
CA ARG A 57 -4.19 6.52 4.91
C ARG A 57 -4.12 7.80 4.09
N GLN A 58 -4.86 8.80 4.51
CA GLN A 58 -4.77 10.16 4.00
C GLN A 58 -4.45 11.08 5.16
N TYR A 59 -3.53 12.01 4.92
CA TYR A 59 -3.18 13.04 5.86
C TYR A 59 -3.63 14.38 5.31
N ASP A 60 -4.42 15.10 6.10
CA ASP A 60 -4.81 16.47 5.77
C ASP A 60 -3.79 17.41 6.40
N GLU A 61 -3.03 18.11 5.56
CA GLU A 61 -1.91 18.96 6.02
C GLU A 61 -2.37 20.19 6.82
N VAL A 62 -3.60 20.65 6.59
CA VAL A 62 -4.16 21.86 7.19
C VAL A 62 -4.64 21.58 8.60
N SER A 63 -5.43 20.52 8.77
CA SER A 63 -5.96 20.08 10.05
C SER A 63 -4.97 19.24 10.85
N GLY A 64 -3.98 18.63 10.20
CA GLY A 64 -3.04 17.70 10.82
C GLY A 64 -3.68 16.35 11.18
N VAL A 65 -4.86 16.04 10.63
CA VAL A 65 -5.60 14.82 10.95
C VAL A 65 -5.30 13.73 9.93
N GLN A 66 -5.00 12.55 10.44
CA GLN A 66 -4.90 11.34 9.63
C GLN A 66 -6.23 10.59 9.61
N THR A 67 -6.72 10.29 8.41
CA THR A 67 -7.94 9.50 8.20
C THR A 67 -7.67 8.30 7.32
N TYR A 68 -8.63 7.37 7.26
CA TYR A 68 -8.62 6.31 6.27
C TYR A 68 -9.74 6.54 5.27
N ALA A 69 -9.39 6.62 3.99
CA ALA A 69 -10.34 6.81 2.91
C ALA A 69 -10.19 5.70 1.86
N ILE A 70 -11.29 5.41 1.16
CA ILE A 70 -11.29 4.49 0.03
C ILE A 70 -11.11 5.31 -1.25
N GLY A 71 -10.03 5.05 -1.98
CA GLY A 71 -9.67 5.74 -3.22
C GLY A 71 -9.53 4.81 -4.41
N TRP A 72 -9.27 5.38 -5.58
CA TRP A 72 -8.82 4.62 -6.75
C TRP A 72 -7.37 4.19 -6.58
N VAL A 73 -7.04 2.99 -7.07
CA VAL A 73 -5.65 2.53 -7.14
C VAL A 73 -4.92 3.16 -8.32
N SER A 74 -3.59 3.10 -8.34
CA SER A 74 -2.84 3.42 -9.55
C SER A 74 -2.93 2.31 -10.61
N LYS A 75 -2.69 2.68 -11.88
CA LYS A 75 -2.51 1.71 -12.97
C LYS A 75 -1.43 0.69 -12.63
N ALA A 76 -0.33 1.11 -12.01
CA ALA A 76 0.73 0.22 -11.53
C ALA A 76 0.21 -0.81 -10.51
N SER A 77 -0.56 -0.39 -9.50
CA SER A 77 -1.18 -1.31 -8.53
C SER A 77 -2.16 -2.28 -9.19
N ALA A 78 -3.05 -1.80 -10.05
CA ALA A 78 -3.98 -2.65 -10.81
C ALA A 78 -3.23 -3.70 -11.68
N ASN A 79 -2.10 -3.32 -12.28
CA ASN A 79 -1.26 -4.24 -13.06
C ASN A 79 -0.56 -5.28 -12.16
N GLN A 80 -0.10 -4.87 -10.98
CA GLN A 80 0.44 -5.82 -9.99
C GLN A 80 -0.62 -6.83 -9.54
N ARG A 81 -1.86 -6.38 -9.30
CA ARG A 81 -3.01 -7.25 -8.98
C ARG A 81 -3.27 -8.25 -10.10
N SER A 82 -3.38 -7.79 -11.35
CA SER A 82 -3.58 -8.70 -12.49
C SER A 82 -2.44 -9.71 -12.66
N GLY A 83 -1.21 -9.30 -12.37
CA GLY A 83 -0.04 -10.17 -12.43
C GLY A 83 -0.08 -11.35 -11.46
N ARG A 84 -0.96 -11.33 -10.44
CA ARG A 84 -1.14 -12.45 -9.50
C ARG A 84 -1.80 -13.66 -10.17
N ALA A 85 -2.66 -13.46 -11.16
CA ALA A 85 -3.27 -14.55 -11.93
C ALA A 85 -2.26 -15.26 -12.86
N GLY A 86 -1.15 -14.60 -13.19
CA GLY A 86 -0.17 -15.07 -14.18
C GLY A 86 1.05 -15.81 -13.62
N ARG A 87 1.11 -16.06 -12.30
CA ARG A 87 2.35 -16.54 -11.65
C ARG A 87 2.70 -18.00 -11.97
N THR A 88 1.69 -18.87 -12.09
CA THR A 88 1.88 -20.31 -12.33
C THR A 88 1.36 -20.75 -13.71
N GLY A 89 1.15 -19.78 -14.62
CA GLY A 89 0.68 -19.99 -15.99
C GLY A 89 -0.41 -18.99 -16.39
N PRO A 90 -1.12 -19.21 -17.52
CA PRO A 90 -2.15 -18.29 -17.99
C PRO A 90 -3.24 -18.05 -16.95
N GLY A 91 -3.70 -16.81 -16.85
CA GLY A 91 -4.76 -16.40 -15.94
C GLY A 91 -5.54 -15.20 -16.46
N HIS A 92 -6.69 -14.95 -15.85
CA HIS A 92 -7.59 -13.86 -16.23
C HIS A 92 -7.71 -12.85 -15.09
N CYS A 93 -7.74 -11.57 -15.45
CA CYS A 93 -8.09 -10.50 -14.53
C CYS A 93 -9.39 -9.84 -14.98
N TYR A 94 -10.40 -9.85 -14.11
CA TYR A 94 -11.67 -9.16 -14.30
C TYR A 94 -11.65 -7.87 -13.49
N ARG A 95 -11.59 -6.73 -14.18
CA ARG A 95 -11.69 -5.41 -13.56
C ARG A 95 -13.16 -5.03 -13.42
N LEU A 96 -13.59 -4.64 -12.22
CA LEU A 96 -14.96 -4.21 -11.92
C LEU A 96 -15.21 -2.73 -12.27
N TYR A 97 -14.43 -2.20 -13.20
CA TYR A 97 -14.45 -0.82 -13.68
C TYR A 97 -14.07 -0.81 -15.16
N SER A 98 -14.53 0.21 -15.89
CA SER A 98 -14.36 0.27 -17.34
C SER A 98 -12.93 0.63 -17.75
N SER A 99 -12.58 0.33 -19.00
CA SER A 99 -11.33 0.80 -19.61
C SER A 99 -11.22 2.32 -19.62
N ALA A 100 -12.35 3.03 -19.78
CA ALA A 100 -12.38 4.49 -19.72
C ALA A 100 -11.95 5.02 -18.33
N VAL A 101 -12.45 4.40 -17.25
CA VAL A 101 -12.03 4.75 -15.88
C VAL A 101 -10.55 4.41 -15.68
N TYR A 102 -10.11 3.21 -16.11
CA TYR A 102 -8.71 2.82 -16.04
C TYR A 102 -7.80 3.84 -16.72
N GLU A 103 -8.13 4.28 -17.94
CA GLU A 103 -7.24 5.13 -18.72
C GLU A 103 -7.26 6.60 -18.30
N ARG A 104 -8.44 7.13 -17.98
CA ARG A 104 -8.65 8.57 -17.70
C ARG A 104 -8.48 8.92 -16.23
N ASP A 105 -8.96 8.06 -15.32
CA ASP A 105 -9.16 8.44 -13.92
C ASP A 105 -8.07 7.88 -12.98
N LEU A 106 -7.41 6.78 -13.34
CA LEU A 106 -6.37 6.17 -12.50
C LEU A 106 -4.99 6.77 -12.81
N PRO A 107 -4.22 7.21 -11.79
CA PRO A 107 -2.86 7.70 -11.99
C PRO A 107 -1.93 6.55 -12.40
N GLN A 108 -0.88 6.85 -13.16
CA GLN A 108 0.07 5.82 -13.60
C GLN A 108 0.74 5.11 -12.42
N PHE A 109 1.20 5.88 -11.43
CA PHE A 109 1.85 5.39 -10.21
C PHE A 109 1.21 6.03 -8.98
N SER A 110 1.23 5.32 -7.86
CA SER A 110 0.84 5.90 -6.58
C SER A 110 1.91 6.87 -6.10
N GLU A 111 1.49 7.97 -5.49
CA GLU A 111 2.42 8.93 -4.92
C GLU A 111 3.18 8.32 -3.72
N PRO A 112 4.51 8.59 -3.62
CA PRO A 112 5.32 8.09 -2.51
C PRO A 112 4.72 8.43 -1.14
N GLU A 113 4.73 7.45 -0.22
CA GLU A 113 4.20 7.64 1.14
C GLU A 113 4.89 8.79 1.88
N LEU A 114 6.18 9.01 1.61
CA LEU A 114 6.97 10.11 2.17
C LEU A 114 6.38 11.50 1.88
N LEU A 115 5.70 11.68 0.75
CA LEU A 115 5.09 12.95 0.36
C LEU A 115 3.66 13.11 0.91
N ARG A 116 3.00 12.01 1.28
CA ARG A 116 1.58 11.99 1.68
C ARG A 116 1.35 11.85 3.18
N MET A 117 2.42 11.62 3.95
CA MET A 117 2.34 11.36 5.39
C MET A 117 3.25 12.30 6.18
N PRO A 118 2.95 12.56 7.46
CA PRO A 118 3.85 13.32 8.32
C PRO A 118 5.21 12.65 8.41
N ILE A 119 6.27 13.44 8.23
CA ILE A 119 7.65 12.95 8.18
C ILE A 119 8.40 13.13 9.52
N ASP A 120 7.71 13.51 10.59
CA ASP A 120 8.30 13.79 11.90
C ASP A 120 9.10 12.60 12.44
N GLY A 121 8.55 11.39 12.30
CA GLY A 121 9.23 10.15 12.69
C GLY A 121 10.51 9.89 11.88
N VAL A 122 10.48 10.18 10.57
CA VAL A 122 11.64 10.05 9.69
C VAL A 122 12.72 11.08 10.05
N VAL A 123 12.32 12.34 10.26
CA VAL A 123 13.25 13.42 10.66
C VAL A 123 13.89 13.10 12.02
N LEU A 124 13.10 12.64 12.99
CA LEU A 124 13.60 12.24 14.31
C LEU A 124 14.60 11.09 14.19
N GLN A 125 14.28 10.07 13.38
CA GLN A 125 15.19 8.95 13.14
C GLN A 125 16.51 9.40 12.51
N LEU A 126 16.47 10.25 11.48
CA LEU A 126 17.68 10.76 10.84
C LEU A 126 18.53 11.58 11.81
N LYS A 127 17.92 12.46 12.63
CA LYS A 127 18.64 13.21 13.66
C LYS A 127 19.23 12.30 14.74
N SER A 128 18.53 11.22 15.13
CA SER A 128 19.06 10.22 16.07
C SER A 128 20.29 9.48 15.52
N MET A 129 20.45 9.42 14.19
CA MET A 129 21.63 8.89 13.51
C MET A 129 22.75 9.92 13.32
N ASN A 130 22.69 11.05 14.04
CA ASN A 130 23.62 12.18 13.93
C ASN A 130 23.64 12.88 12.55
N LEU A 131 22.57 12.76 11.76
CA LEU A 131 22.39 13.54 10.54
C LEU A 131 21.70 14.87 10.90
N SER A 132 22.51 15.88 11.19
CA SER A 132 22.04 17.20 11.63
C SER A 132 21.26 17.94 10.53
N ASN A 133 21.75 17.90 9.29
CA ASN A 133 21.14 18.57 8.15
C ASN A 133 20.30 17.61 7.30
N VAL A 134 19.07 17.36 7.76
CA VAL A 134 18.11 16.48 7.08
C VAL A 134 17.72 17.00 5.70
N VAL A 135 17.76 18.32 5.47
CA VAL A 135 17.45 18.93 4.16
C VAL A 135 18.43 18.48 3.06
N ASN A 136 19.67 18.17 3.44
CA ASN A 136 20.70 17.69 2.51
C ASN A 136 20.74 16.17 2.39
N PHE A 137 19.84 15.44 3.06
CA PHE A 137 19.78 13.99 2.96
C PHE A 137 19.38 13.58 1.53
N PRO A 138 20.07 12.60 0.91
CA PRO A 138 19.82 12.20 -0.47
C PRO A 138 18.58 11.31 -0.60
N PHE A 139 17.39 11.89 -0.39
CA PHE A 139 16.12 11.19 -0.59
C PHE A 139 15.94 10.82 -2.08
N PRO A 140 15.42 9.62 -2.40
CA PRO A 140 15.07 9.26 -3.79
C PRO A 140 14.04 10.22 -4.40
N THR A 141 13.12 10.71 -3.57
CA THR A 141 12.20 11.80 -3.89
C THR A 141 12.17 12.72 -2.68
N PRO A 142 12.76 13.91 -2.74
CA PRO A 142 12.89 14.78 -1.58
C PRO A 142 11.52 15.33 -1.15
N PRO A 143 11.22 15.35 0.15
CA PRO A 143 10.03 16.02 0.66
C PRO A 143 10.18 17.54 0.58
N ASP A 144 9.05 18.24 0.61
CA ASP A 144 9.03 19.69 0.59
C ASP A 144 9.73 20.30 1.82
N ARG A 145 10.43 21.42 1.60
CA ARG A 145 11.12 22.14 2.67
C ARG A 145 10.15 22.64 3.75
N ALA A 146 8.91 22.92 3.38
CA ALA A 146 7.86 23.32 4.33
C ALA A 146 7.54 22.16 5.30
N SER A 147 7.40 20.94 4.79
CA SER A 147 7.13 19.74 5.56
C SER A 147 8.30 19.40 6.50
N LEU A 148 9.54 19.53 6.04
CA LEU A 148 10.74 19.36 6.88
C LEU A 148 10.79 20.36 8.03
N ARG A 149 10.53 21.65 7.76
CA ARG A 149 10.48 22.70 8.81
C ARG A 149 9.35 22.48 9.80
N LYS A 150 8.17 22.06 9.33
CA LYS A 150 7.02 21.73 10.18
C LYS A 150 7.39 20.58 11.13
N ALA A 151 8.07 19.55 10.61
CA ALA A 151 8.52 18.43 11.40
C ALA A 151 9.56 18.80 12.46
N GLU A 152 10.59 19.56 12.09
CA GLU A 152 11.59 20.03 13.06
C GLU A 152 10.95 20.88 14.16
N ARG A 153 10.07 21.81 13.78
CA ARG A 153 9.34 22.66 14.73
C ARG A 153 8.50 21.84 15.71
N LEU A 154 7.78 20.81 15.22
CA LEU A 154 7.01 19.92 16.08
C LEU A 154 7.92 19.16 17.05
N LEU A 155 9.03 18.61 16.58
CA LEU A 155 9.97 17.86 17.41
C LEU A 155 10.65 18.74 18.49
N HIS A 156 10.94 20.01 18.19
CA HIS A 156 11.37 20.98 19.19
C HIS A 156 10.28 21.24 20.24
N TYR A 157 9.03 21.42 19.83
CA TYR A 157 7.91 21.59 20.78
C TYR A 157 7.68 20.38 21.67
N LEU A 158 7.91 19.18 21.16
CA LEU A 158 7.87 17.93 21.92
C LEU A 158 9.14 17.70 22.75
N SER A 159 10.13 18.59 22.68
CA SER A 159 11.46 18.42 23.31
C SER A 159 12.17 17.12 22.93
N ALA A 160 11.85 16.58 21.74
CA ALA A 160 12.50 15.40 21.19
C ALA A 160 13.85 15.74 20.55
N ILE A 161 14.05 17.00 20.14
CA ILE A 161 15.29 17.55 19.61
C ILE A 161 15.53 18.95 20.18
N SER A 162 16.80 19.32 20.35
CA SER A 162 17.25 20.61 20.88
C SER A 162 17.75 21.54 19.78
#